data_AF-A0A315Y4E1-F1
#
_entry.id   AF-A0A315Y4E1-F1
#
_cell.length_a   1.000
_cell.length_b   1.000
_cell.length_c   1.000
_cell.angle_alpha   90.00
_cell.angle_beta   90.00
_cell.angle_gamma   90.00
#
_symmetry.space_group_name_H-M   'P 1'
#
loop_
_entity.id
_entity.type
_entity.pdbx_description
1 polymer ?
#
loop_
_entity_poly.entity_id
_entity_poly.type
_entity_poly.pdbx_seq_one_letter_code
_entity_poly.pdbx_strand_id
1 'polypeptide(L)'
;MLRETNEYRDFLCVNPVGALITPDSITHYFIKLLDENELPHIRFHELRHSCISLLANNTAFSVKQVQDYAGHSDFLTTSKIYIHAIQSADEIASNALEDKLKLEKRKDNAD
;
A
#
# COMPACT_ATOMS: atom_id res chain seq x y z
N MET A 1 23.19 -31.35 16.95
CA MET A 1 22.90 -31.48 15.52
C MET A 1 21.41 -31.24 15.34
N LEU A 2 21.01 -30.15 14.67
CA LEU A 2 19.59 -29.89 14.39
C LEU A 2 19.14 -30.86 13.31
N ARG A 3 17.96 -31.47 13.47
CA ARG A 3 17.39 -32.41 12.51
C ARG A 3 16.64 -31.61 11.45
N GLU A 4 17.22 -31.51 10.26
CA GLU A 4 16.56 -30.88 9.10
C GLU A 4 15.33 -31.70 8.68
N THR A 5 14.27 -30.99 8.32
CA THR A 5 13.00 -31.56 7.82
C THR A 5 12.78 -31.16 6.36
N ASN A 6 12.21 -32.10 5.60
CA ASN A 6 11.91 -31.94 4.18
C ASN A 6 10.39 -31.86 3.92
N GLU A 7 9.60 -31.63 4.96
CA GLU A 7 8.14 -31.70 4.91
C GLU A 7 7.53 -30.52 4.14
N TYR A 8 8.20 -29.37 4.16
CA TYR A 8 7.68 -28.10 3.60
C TYR A 8 8.54 -27.57 2.44
N ARG A 9 9.14 -28.44 1.62
CA ARG A 9 10.00 -28.01 0.49
C ARG A 9 9.31 -27.12 -0.54
N ASP A 10 8.00 -27.29 -0.70
CA ASP A 10 7.19 -26.53 -1.65
C ASP A 10 6.81 -25.14 -1.12
N PHE A 11 7.21 -24.81 0.11
CA PHE A 11 6.94 -23.53 0.75
C PHE A 11 8.17 -22.61 0.69
N LEU A 12 7.93 -21.33 0.40
CA LEU A 12 8.98 -20.30 0.39
C LEU A 12 9.37 -19.86 1.82
N CYS A 13 8.39 -19.76 2.72
CA CYS A 13 8.57 -19.21 4.06
C CYS A 13 8.92 -20.30 5.09
N VAL A 14 10.10 -20.91 4.91
CA VAL A 14 10.65 -21.92 5.83
C VAL A 14 11.92 -21.40 6.51
N ASN A 15 12.13 -21.83 7.74
CA ASN A 15 13.34 -21.52 8.50
C ASN A 15 14.53 -22.38 8.02
N PRO A 16 15.77 -22.13 8.50
CA PRO A 16 16.95 -22.91 8.07
C PRO A 16 16.90 -24.41 8.36
N VAL A 17 15.97 -24.87 9.19
CA VAL A 17 15.76 -26.28 9.54
C VAL A 17 14.67 -26.92 8.67
N GLY A 18 14.01 -26.14 7.80
CA GLY A 18 12.96 -26.58 6.89
C GLY A 18 11.55 -26.56 7.48
N ALA A 19 11.36 -25.97 8.67
CA ALA A 19 10.04 -25.82 9.30
C ALA A 19 9.39 -24.48 8.92
N LEU A 20 8.05 -24.42 8.94
CA LEU A 20 7.31 -23.20 8.64
C LEU A 20 7.66 -22.07 9.62
N ILE A 21 7.87 -20.86 9.08
CA ILE A 21 8.03 -19.65 9.88
C ILE A 21 6.65 -19.27 10.43
N THR A 22 6.57 -19.04 11.74
CA THR A 22 5.33 -18.55 12.35
C THR A 22 5.18 -17.03 12.17
N PRO A 23 3.95 -16.51 12.00
CA PRO A 23 3.72 -15.06 11.90
C PRO A 23 4.27 -14.27 13.09
N ASP A 24 4.21 -14.85 14.29
CA ASP A 24 4.76 -14.24 15.50
C ASP A 24 6.27 -14.03 15.38
N SER A 25 6.99 -14.97 14.78
CA SER A 25 8.44 -14.86 14.59
C SER A 25 8.81 -13.63 13.74
N ILE A 26 8.01 -13.35 12.71
CA ILE A 26 8.17 -12.17 11.84
C ILE A 26 7.90 -10.89 12.64
N THR A 27 6.85 -10.89 13.46
CA THR A 27 6.50 -9.73 14.29
C THR A 27 7.58 -9.40 15.31
N HIS A 28 8.12 -10.40 16.02
CA HIS A 28 9.20 -10.20 16.99
C HIS A 28 10.48 -9.74 16.31
N TYR A 29 10.84 -10.33 15.17
CA TYR A 29 12.01 -9.91 14.41
C TYR A 29 11.87 -8.46 13.94
N PHE A 30 10.68 -8.06 13.49
CA PHE A 30 10.42 -6.69 13.07
C PHE A 30 10.55 -5.68 14.21
N ILE A 31 10.00 -5.98 15.39
CA ILE A 31 10.15 -5.14 16.59
C ILE A 31 11.64 -4.94 16.92
N LYS A 32 12.42 -6.04 16.92
CA LYS A 32 13.85 -5.98 17.16
C LYS A 32 14.59 -5.13 16.12
N LEU A 33 14.18 -5.23 14.85
CA LEU A 33 14.75 -4.43 13.76
C LEU A 33 14.47 -2.93 13.95
N LEU A 34 13.28 -2.56 14.45
CA LEU A 34 12.97 -1.17 14.78
C LEU A 34 13.86 -0.66 15.92
N ASP A 35 14.03 -1.46 16.97
CA ASP A 35 14.88 -1.13 18.13
C ASP A 35 16.34 -0.90 17.71
N GLU A 36 16.88 -1.82 16.90
CA GLU A 36 18.27 -1.75 16.40
C GLU A 36 18.55 -0.52 15.53
N ASN A 37 17.50 0.08 14.94
CA ASN A 37 17.60 1.25 14.07
C ASN A 37 17.02 2.53 14.72
N GLU A 38 16.69 2.49 16.01
CA GLU A 38 16.10 3.63 16.75
C GLU A 38 14.82 4.19 16.09
N LEU A 39 14.03 3.31 15.45
CA LEU A 39 12.81 3.68 14.75
C LEU A 39 11.58 3.60 15.67
N PRO A 40 10.53 4.40 15.41
CA PRO A 40 9.27 4.30 16.14
C PRO A 40 8.66 2.89 16.06
N HIS A 41 8.14 2.39 17.18
CA HIS A 41 7.41 1.13 17.18
C HIS A 41 6.10 1.24 16.40
N ILE A 42 6.07 0.55 15.28
CA ILE A 42 4.87 0.31 14.49
C ILE A 42 4.61 -1.20 14.42
N ARG A 43 3.37 -1.60 14.13
CA ARG A 43 3.04 -3.01 13.92
C ARG A 43 3.52 -3.44 12.53
N PHE A 44 3.89 -4.70 12.37
CA PHE A 44 4.32 -5.22 11.06
C PHE A 44 3.27 -5.03 9.96
N HIS A 45 1.97 -5.14 10.31
CA HIS A 45 0.88 -4.91 9.37
C HIS A 45 0.80 -3.47 8.85
N GLU A 46 1.31 -2.48 9.59
CA GLU A 46 1.34 -1.08 9.14
C GLU A 46 2.16 -0.91 7.87
N LEU A 47 3.19 -1.74 7.66
CA LEU A 47 3.98 -1.73 6.42
C LEU A 47 3.09 -1.97 5.20
N ARG A 48 2.10 -2.87 5.31
CA ARG A 48 1.12 -3.10 4.23
C ARG A 48 0.31 -1.84 3.99
N HIS A 49 -0.19 -1.19 5.04
CA HIS A 49 -0.94 0.07 4.89
C HIS A 49 -0.11 1.20 4.28
N SER A 50 1.15 1.36 4.70
CA SER A 50 2.07 2.34 4.11
C SER A 50 2.30 2.06 2.62
N CYS A 51 2.52 0.80 2.26
CA CYS A 51 2.76 0.40 0.87
C CYS A 51 1.55 0.73 -0.02
N ILE A 52 0.33 0.44 0.46
CA ILE A 52 -0.86 0.74 -0.34
C ILE A 52 -1.15 2.25 -0.38
N SER A 53 -0.87 2.98 0.71
CA SER A 53 -0.99 4.45 0.72
C SER A 53 -0.03 5.11 -0.28
N LEU A 54 1.19 4.60 -0.40
CA LEU A 54 2.16 5.04 -1.41
C LEU A 54 1.69 4.75 -2.84
N LEU A 55 1.11 3.57 -3.07
CA LEU A 55 0.55 3.23 -4.38
C LEU A 55 -0.65 4.10 -4.75
N ALA A 56 -1.51 4.41 -3.78
CA ALA A 56 -2.70 5.26 -3.97
C ALA A 56 -2.35 6.72 -4.25
N ASN A 57 -1.30 7.24 -3.62
CA ASN A 57 -0.82 8.61 -3.85
C ASN A 57 -0.01 8.75 -5.15
N ASN A 58 0.31 7.64 -5.82
CA ASN A 58 1.02 7.67 -7.08
C ASN A 58 0.03 7.79 -8.24
N THR A 59 0.16 8.86 -9.03
CA THR A 59 -0.72 9.16 -10.18
C THR A 59 -0.64 8.12 -11.30
N ALA A 60 0.34 7.22 -11.27
CA ALA A 60 0.48 6.13 -12.25
C ALA A 60 -0.52 4.99 -12.06
N PHE A 61 -1.19 4.88 -10.90
CA PHE A 61 -2.10 3.77 -10.61
C PHE A 61 -3.53 4.27 -10.40
N SER A 62 -4.48 3.59 -11.04
CA SER A 62 -5.90 3.82 -10.76
C SER A 62 -6.29 3.20 -9.41
N VAL A 63 -7.31 3.77 -8.77
CA VAL A 63 -7.86 3.27 -7.50
C VAL A 63 -8.21 1.79 -7.58
N LYS A 64 -8.74 1.33 -8.71
CA LYS A 64 -9.10 -0.08 -8.94
C LYS A 64 -7.87 -1.00 -8.96
N GLN A 65 -6.78 -0.59 -9.61
CA GLN A 65 -5.53 -1.37 -9.60
C GLN A 65 -4.94 -1.47 -8.20
N VAL A 66 -5.01 -0.39 -7.43
CA VAL A 66 -4.58 -0.40 -6.02
C VAL A 66 -5.46 -1.32 -5.18
N GLN A 67 -6.77 -1.36 -5.43
CA GLN A 67 -7.70 -2.29 -4.77
C GLN A 67 -7.42 -3.75 -5.14
N ASP A 68 -7.21 -4.05 -6.42
CA ASP A 68 -6.87 -5.39 -6.89
C ASP A 68 -5.53 -5.87 -6.26
N TYR A 69 -4.57 -4.95 -6.12
CA TYR A 69 -3.29 -5.20 -5.45
C TYR A 69 -3.42 -5.41 -3.94
N ALA A 70 -4.30 -4.63 -3.28
CA ALA A 70 -4.59 -4.78 -1.86
C ALA A 70 -5.35 -6.07 -1.54
N GLY A 71 -6.03 -6.66 -2.52
CA GLY A 71 -6.86 -7.86 -2.36
C GLY A 71 -8.21 -7.56 -1.70
N HIS A 72 -9.22 -8.38 -2.01
CA HIS A 72 -10.63 -8.19 -1.64
C HIS A 72 -10.95 -8.13 -0.13
N SER A 73 -9.98 -8.32 0.76
CA SER A 73 -10.24 -8.62 2.18
C SER A 73 -10.27 -7.41 3.12
N ASP A 74 -9.98 -6.18 2.69
CA ASP A 74 -9.93 -5.06 3.65
C ASP A 74 -10.30 -3.68 3.09
N PHE A 75 -11.44 -3.61 2.38
CA PHE A 75 -11.99 -2.35 1.88
C PHE A 75 -12.38 -1.37 3.01
N LEU A 76 -12.76 -1.87 4.20
CA LEU A 76 -13.27 -1.05 5.31
C LEU A 76 -12.18 -0.23 5.99
N THR A 77 -10.96 -0.76 6.13
CA THR A 77 -9.81 -0.02 6.68
C THR A 77 -9.17 0.86 5.61
N THR A 78 -9.19 0.39 4.37
CA THR A 78 -8.76 1.10 3.15
C THR A 78 -9.60 2.36 2.90
N SER A 79 -10.93 2.33 3.06
CA SER A 79 -11.75 3.48 2.66
C SER A 79 -11.40 4.81 3.37
N LYS A 80 -11.07 4.83 4.66
CA LYS A 80 -10.87 6.10 5.39
C LYS A 80 -9.63 6.89 4.96
N ILE A 81 -8.50 6.22 4.73
CA ILE A 81 -7.27 6.88 4.26
C ILE A 81 -7.41 7.27 2.78
N TYR A 82 -8.14 6.47 2.01
CA TYR A 82 -8.20 6.61 0.55
C TYR A 82 -9.27 7.60 0.13
N ILE A 83 -10.35 7.79 0.90
CA ILE A 83 -11.34 8.85 0.64
C ILE A 83 -10.64 10.20 0.49
N HIS A 84 -9.62 10.50 1.31
CA HIS A 84 -8.88 11.76 1.19
C HIS A 84 -8.02 11.84 -0.08
N ALA A 85 -7.33 10.75 -0.46
CA ALA A 85 -6.55 10.72 -1.70
C ALA A 85 -7.45 10.78 -2.95
N ILE A 86 -8.61 10.12 -2.92
CA ILE A 86 -9.62 10.14 -3.97
C ILE A 86 -10.27 11.52 -4.07
N GLN A 87 -10.64 12.15 -2.94
CA GLN A 87 -11.15 13.52 -2.91
C GLN A 87 -10.14 14.50 -3.51
N SER A 88 -8.85 14.36 -3.18
CA SER A 88 -7.79 15.16 -3.79
C SER A 88 -7.70 14.94 -5.30
N ALA A 89 -7.82 13.70 -5.78
CA ALA A 89 -7.81 13.40 -7.20
C ALA A 89 -9.05 13.99 -7.94
N ASP A 90 -10.23 13.92 -7.32
CA ASP A 90 -11.47 14.50 -7.85
C ASP A 90 -11.40 16.02 -7.89
N GLU A 91 -10.82 16.67 -6.87
CA GLU A 91 -10.56 18.11 -6.86
C GLU A 91 -9.58 18.51 -7.97
N ILE A 92 -8.50 17.76 -8.17
CA ILE A 92 -7.54 17.99 -9.27
C ILE A 92 -8.26 17.86 -10.62
N ALA A 93 -9.10 16.85 -10.81
CA ALA A 93 -9.83 16.64 -12.05
C ALA A 93 -10.85 17.76 -12.32
N SER A 94 -11.57 18.20 -11.28
CA SER A 94 -12.51 19.33 -11.38
C SER A 94 -11.80 20.63 -11.74
N ASN A 95 -10.67 20.92 -11.09
CA ASN A 95 -9.86 22.10 -11.38
C ASN A 95 -9.31 22.08 -12.82
N ALA A 96 -8.80 20.92 -13.27
CA ALA A 96 -8.31 20.76 -14.64
C ALA A 96 -9.43 20.97 -15.69
N LEU A 97 -10.65 20.51 -15.39
CA LEU A 97 -11.81 20.73 -16.26
C LEU A 97 -12.22 22.22 -16.29
N GLU A 98 -12.25 22.87 -15.13
CA GLU A 98 -12.56 24.30 -15.03
C GLU A 98 -11.57 25.15 -15.83
N ASP A 99 -10.28 24.87 -15.71
CA ASP A 99 -9.23 25.55 -16.46
C ASP A 99 -9.40 25.36 -17.97
N LYS A 100 -9.72 24.15 -18.41
CA LYS A 100 -9.95 23.84 -19.83
C LYS A 100 -11.17 24.59 -20.38
N LEU A 101 -12.26 24.64 -19.62
CA LEU A 101 -13.48 25.38 -19.97
C LEU A 101 -13.27 26.90 -20.01
N LYS A 102 -12.47 27.47 -19.09
CA LYS A 102 -12.09 28.89 -19.10
C LYS A 102 -11.26 29.26 -20.33
N LEU A 103 -10.38 28.36 -20.77
CA LEU A 103 -9.56 28.56 -21.97
C LEU A 103 -10.39 28.54 -23.26
N GLU A 104 -11.41 27.69 -23.36
CA GLU A 104 -12.31 27.67 -24.53
C GLU A 104 -13.17 28.93 -24.62
N LYS A 105 -13.75 29.40 -23.50
CA LYS A 105 -14.50 30.67 -23.48
C LYS A 105 -13.66 31.89 -23.86
N ARG A 106 -12.33 31.86 -23.69
CA ARG A 106 -11.44 32.95 -24.14
C ARG A 106 -11.16 32.89 -25.63
N LYS A 107 -11.20 31.72 -26.27
CA LYS A 107 -11.04 31.58 -27.72
C LYS A 107 -12.29 32.01 -28.47
N ASP A 108 -13.47 31.68 -27.94
CA ASP A 108 -14.75 32.04 -28.57
C ASP A 108 -15.08 33.54 -28.49
N ASN A 109 -14.39 34.30 -27.63
CA ASN A 109 -14.54 35.76 -27.48
C ASN A 109 -13.41 36.56 -28.17
N ALA A 110 -12.54 35.90 -28.94
CA ALA A 110 -11.40 36.51 -29.62
C ALA A 110 -11.52 36.51 -31.16
N ASP A 111 -12.68 36.15 -31.71
CA ASP A 111 -13.07 36.32 -33.12
C ASP A 111 -14.11 37.43 -33.28
#